data_AF-A0A5R9AME1-F1
#
_entry.id   AF-A0A5R9AME1-F1
#
_cell.length_a   1.000
_cell.length_b   1.000
_cell.length_c   1.000
_cell.angle_alpha   90.00
_cell.angle_beta   90.00
_cell.angle_gamma   90.00
#
_symmetry.space_group_name_H-M   'P 1'
#
loop_
_entity.id
_entity.type
_entity.pdbx_description
1 polymer ?
#
loop_
_entity_poly.entity_id
_entity_poly.type
_entity_poly.pdbx_seq_one_letter_code
_entity_poly.pdbx_strand_id
1 'polypeptide(L)'
;MTQTETVTAEPESPVDETASPEGDDEELPEDPDDEPGAEGEEPPEDGDVPPGGAERIPEGEFNDSVHGEETETFYSEEGSEVGAAGFAQDEGPLVVPAEPTADAETVGELGPLDAVELGGRERQDDTSSSWIEVVLAEGYGWVESGQIDRGAGLFFFGETQDITDEYLHEVPPTESSEALVESLAEQVTGPEEEMLDAEGDPAGPRWTLVSSPADYDEEFYRVDVTGYLDDSLAGERLFITLEESGAGYELGQLERTLICRRGVADEGLCL
;
A
#
# COMPACT_ATOMS: atom_id res chain seq x y z
N MET A 1 -42.02 -48.88 -10.43
CA MET A 1 -41.27 -49.09 -9.17
C MET A 1 -41.34 -47.79 -8.42
N THR A 2 -41.78 -47.85 -7.18
CA THR A 2 -42.39 -46.77 -6.41
C THR A 2 -41.33 -45.83 -5.84
N GLN A 3 -41.54 -44.52 -6.01
CA GLN A 3 -40.76 -43.45 -5.38
C GLN A 3 -41.05 -43.41 -3.87
N THR A 4 -40.04 -43.13 -3.05
CA THR A 4 -40.19 -42.87 -1.62
C THR A 4 -39.58 -41.51 -1.34
N GLU A 5 -40.45 -40.50 -1.19
CA GLU A 5 -40.12 -39.19 -0.66
C GLU A 5 -40.00 -39.29 0.86
N THR A 6 -38.98 -38.65 1.44
CA THR A 6 -38.82 -38.49 2.88
C THR A 6 -39.02 -37.02 3.22
N VAL A 7 -40.12 -36.74 3.90
CA VAL A 7 -40.43 -35.46 4.56
C VAL A 7 -40.35 -35.72 6.06
N THR A 8 -39.55 -34.96 6.81
CA THR A 8 -39.63 -34.94 8.28
C THR A 8 -39.26 -33.55 8.82
N ALA A 9 -40.34 -32.81 9.07
CA ALA A 9 -40.66 -31.81 10.09
C ALA A 9 -39.55 -31.14 10.94
N GLU A 10 -39.60 -29.80 10.91
CA GLU A 10 -39.14 -28.87 11.96
C GLU A 10 -39.94 -29.04 13.26
N PRO A 11 -39.31 -28.86 14.44
CA PRO A 11 -40.02 -28.61 15.68
C PRO A 11 -40.12 -27.10 15.99
N GLU A 12 -41.35 -26.59 16.01
CA GLU A 12 -41.73 -25.33 16.64
C GLU A 12 -41.47 -25.42 18.16
N SER A 13 -40.79 -24.41 18.73
CA SER A 13 -40.67 -24.25 20.20
C SER A 13 -41.60 -23.14 20.70
N PRO A 14 -42.24 -23.33 21.87
CA PRO A 14 -43.33 -22.50 22.33
C PRO A 14 -42.90 -21.21 23.03
N VAL A 15 -43.76 -20.20 22.89
CA VAL A 15 -43.89 -19.01 23.74
C VAL A 15 -44.29 -19.41 25.16
N ASP A 16 -43.65 -18.83 26.17
CA ASP A 16 -44.17 -18.78 27.55
C ASP A 16 -43.91 -17.39 28.19
N GLU A 17 -44.83 -17.03 29.06
CA GLU A 17 -45.19 -15.72 29.58
C GLU A 17 -44.34 -15.29 30.79
N THR A 18 -44.09 -13.98 30.85
CA THR A 18 -43.92 -13.12 32.04
C THR A 18 -43.77 -13.73 33.43
N ALA A 19 -42.67 -13.39 34.10
CA ALA A 19 -42.64 -13.12 35.54
C ALA A 19 -41.58 -12.05 35.88
N SER A 20 -42.03 -10.87 36.28
CA SER A 20 -41.20 -9.89 37.02
C SER A 20 -40.97 -10.36 38.45
N PRO A 21 -39.76 -10.14 38.98
CA PRO A 21 -39.59 -9.77 40.37
C PRO A 21 -39.02 -8.36 40.53
N GLU A 22 -39.58 -7.66 41.51
CA GLU A 22 -39.20 -6.35 42.02
C GLU A 22 -37.87 -6.40 42.77
N GLY A 23 -37.05 -5.37 42.55
CA GLY A 23 -36.25 -4.67 43.56
C GLY A 23 -35.19 -5.44 44.36
N ASP A 24 -33.93 -5.22 44.00
CA ASP A 24 -32.88 -5.04 45.00
C ASP A 24 -31.98 -3.88 44.57
N ASP A 25 -31.77 -2.99 45.53
CA ASP A 25 -31.11 -1.69 45.44
C ASP A 25 -29.61 -1.96 45.75
N GLU A 26 -28.81 -2.16 44.71
CA GLU A 26 -27.35 -2.22 44.83
C GLU A 26 -26.76 -0.90 44.35
N GLU A 27 -26.20 -0.16 45.32
CA GLU A 27 -25.43 1.07 45.14
C GLU A 27 -24.28 0.82 44.16
N LEU A 28 -24.33 1.47 42.99
CA LEU A 28 -23.23 1.53 42.04
C LEU A 28 -22.04 2.28 42.69
N PRO A 29 -20.83 1.71 42.74
CA PRO A 29 -19.65 2.45 43.13
C PRO A 29 -19.36 3.53 42.08
N GLU A 30 -19.00 4.70 42.59
CA GLU A 30 -18.61 5.91 41.87
C GLU A 30 -17.49 5.64 40.87
N ASP A 31 -17.62 6.23 39.67
CA ASP A 31 -16.65 6.26 38.59
C ASP A 31 -15.23 6.61 39.09
N PRO A 32 -14.20 5.81 38.78
CA PRO A 32 -12.84 6.31 38.86
C PRO A 32 -12.58 7.26 37.68
N ASP A 33 -12.31 8.51 38.07
CA ASP A 33 -11.72 9.59 37.30
C ASP A 33 -10.64 9.16 36.28
N ASP A 34 -10.66 9.87 35.15
CA ASP A 34 -9.51 10.30 34.34
C ASP A 34 -8.50 9.20 33.93
N GLU A 35 -8.85 8.44 32.88
CA GLU A 35 -7.81 7.99 31.95
C GLU A 35 -7.32 9.22 31.15
N PRO A 36 -6.00 9.49 31.12
CA PRO A 36 -5.47 10.54 30.27
C PRO A 36 -5.82 10.19 28.83
N GLY A 37 -6.53 11.10 28.16
CA GLY A 37 -6.87 10.95 26.76
C GLY A 37 -5.62 10.55 25.99
N ALA A 38 -5.77 9.49 25.19
CA ALA A 38 -4.84 9.17 24.13
C ALA A 38 -4.53 10.48 23.40
N GLU A 39 -3.31 10.97 23.59
CA GLU A 39 -2.78 12.05 22.79
C GLU A 39 -2.84 11.52 21.37
N GLY A 40 -3.79 12.05 20.60
CA GLY A 40 -3.89 11.74 19.19
C GLY A 40 -2.52 11.97 18.59
N GLU A 41 -2.02 10.94 17.91
CA GLU A 41 -0.82 11.03 17.10
C GLU A 41 -0.89 12.34 16.31
N GLU A 42 0.11 13.19 16.53
CA GLU A 42 0.29 14.36 15.71
C GLU A 42 0.32 13.90 14.24
N PRO A 43 -0.36 14.61 13.32
CA PRO A 43 -0.23 14.28 11.90
C PRO A 43 1.26 14.26 11.55
N PRO A 44 1.69 13.35 10.66
CA PRO A 44 3.10 13.27 10.28
C PRO A 44 3.61 14.66 9.91
N GLU A 45 4.79 15.03 10.41
CA GLU A 45 5.44 16.29 10.07
C GLU A 45 5.54 16.37 8.54
N ASP A 46 5.14 17.52 7.97
CA ASP A 46 5.15 17.81 6.52
C ASP A 46 6.33 17.11 5.86
N GLY A 47 6.06 16.02 5.14
CA GLY A 47 7.08 15.30 4.39
C GLY A 47 7.77 16.33 3.48
N ASP A 48 9.10 16.35 3.50
CA ASP A 48 9.85 17.28 2.65
C ASP A 48 9.45 17.05 1.19
N VAL A 49 8.67 17.98 0.62
CA VAL A 49 8.24 17.91 -0.78
C VAL A 49 9.48 17.71 -1.65
N PRO A 50 9.52 16.67 -2.52
CA PRO A 50 10.71 16.36 -3.30
C PRO A 50 11.22 17.55 -4.12
N PRO A 51 12.54 17.72 -4.26
CA PRO A 51 13.13 18.89 -4.88
C PRO A 51 12.82 18.97 -6.38
N GLY A 52 12.98 20.17 -6.94
CA GLY A 52 12.84 20.42 -8.37
C GLY A 52 11.43 20.80 -8.80
N GLY A 53 11.13 20.63 -10.08
CA GLY A 53 9.87 21.02 -10.71
C GLY A 53 10.01 22.12 -11.77
N ALA A 54 8.97 22.24 -12.59
CA ALA A 54 8.82 23.24 -13.63
C ALA A 54 7.56 24.09 -13.43
N GLU A 55 7.48 25.20 -14.17
CA GLU A 55 6.24 25.96 -14.28
C GLU A 55 5.13 25.08 -14.85
N ARG A 56 3.95 25.14 -14.24
CA ARG A 56 2.79 24.35 -14.65
C ARG A 56 2.40 24.69 -16.09
N ILE A 57 2.33 23.68 -16.96
CA ILE A 57 1.89 23.87 -18.35
C ILE A 57 0.44 24.40 -18.36
N PRO A 58 0.16 25.55 -19.00
CA PRO A 58 -1.20 26.08 -19.11
C PRO A 58 -2.11 25.16 -19.93
N GLU A 59 -3.40 25.07 -19.59
CA GLU A 59 -4.35 24.17 -20.28
C GLU A 59 -4.41 24.36 -21.80
N GLY A 60 -4.31 25.62 -22.26
CA GLY A 60 -4.37 25.94 -23.69
C GLY A 60 -3.08 25.62 -24.48
N GLU A 61 -2.02 25.17 -23.80
CA GLU A 61 -0.73 24.85 -24.41
C GLU A 61 -0.53 23.34 -24.62
N PHE A 62 -1.43 22.51 -24.12
CA PHE A 62 -1.40 21.09 -24.40
C PHE A 62 -1.76 20.77 -25.86
N ASN A 63 -1.22 19.65 -26.33
CA ASN A 63 -1.36 19.16 -27.67
C ASN A 63 -1.57 17.67 -27.55
N ASP A 64 -2.79 17.19 -27.80
CA ASP A 64 -3.17 15.80 -27.53
C ASP A 64 -2.32 14.78 -28.29
N SER A 65 -1.77 15.17 -29.44
CA SER A 65 -0.86 14.31 -30.23
C SER A 65 0.57 14.23 -29.70
N VAL A 66 0.93 15.07 -28.72
CA VAL A 66 2.27 15.12 -28.10
C VAL A 66 2.17 14.76 -26.62
N HIS A 67 1.22 15.37 -25.92
CA HIS A 67 1.06 15.29 -24.46
C HIS A 67 0.00 14.28 -24.02
N GLY A 68 -0.58 13.51 -24.96
CA GLY A 68 -1.73 12.64 -24.71
C GLY A 68 -3.06 13.39 -24.52
N GLU A 69 -4.15 12.64 -24.56
CA GLU A 69 -5.49 13.13 -24.25
C GLU A 69 -5.68 13.23 -22.73
N GLU A 70 -6.45 14.22 -22.29
CA GLU A 70 -6.83 14.32 -20.87
C GLU A 70 -7.68 13.12 -20.45
N THR A 71 -7.35 12.57 -19.30
CA THR A 71 -8.11 11.50 -18.65
C THR A 71 -8.38 11.87 -17.20
N GLU A 72 -9.41 11.28 -16.62
CA GLU A 72 -9.76 11.48 -15.22
C GLU A 72 -9.88 10.12 -14.54
N THR A 73 -8.95 9.83 -13.63
CA THR A 73 -8.99 8.67 -12.75
C THR A 73 -8.84 9.13 -11.30
N PHE A 74 -8.43 8.22 -10.41
CA PHE A 74 -8.16 8.52 -9.00
C PHE A 74 -6.93 9.43 -8.84
N TYR A 75 -6.02 9.46 -9.82
CA TYR A 75 -4.84 10.32 -9.77
C TYR A 75 -5.11 11.76 -10.22
N SER A 76 -6.34 12.10 -10.62
CA SER A 76 -6.80 13.47 -10.87
C SER A 76 -7.30 14.19 -9.61
N GLU A 77 -7.27 13.55 -8.44
CA GLU A 77 -7.65 14.19 -7.17
C GLU A 77 -6.51 15.09 -6.66
N GLU A 78 -6.56 16.38 -7.04
CA GLU A 78 -5.57 17.39 -6.63
C GLU A 78 -5.38 17.44 -5.11
N GLY A 79 -4.12 17.40 -4.66
CA GLY A 79 -3.73 17.48 -3.26
C GLY A 79 -3.78 16.15 -2.51
N SER A 80 -4.25 15.06 -3.12
CA SER A 80 -4.11 13.73 -2.52
C SER A 80 -2.63 13.30 -2.53
N GLU A 81 -2.18 12.65 -1.46
CA GLU A 81 -0.81 12.14 -1.33
C GLU A 81 -0.68 10.74 -1.93
N VAL A 82 0.42 10.52 -2.65
CA VAL A 82 0.82 9.20 -3.17
C VAL A 82 2.30 8.97 -2.89
N GLY A 83 2.68 7.73 -2.63
CA GLY A 83 4.07 7.32 -2.42
C GLY A 83 4.62 6.50 -3.58
N ALA A 84 5.93 6.55 -3.76
CA ALA A 84 6.66 5.67 -4.65
C ALA A 84 6.75 4.26 -4.06
N ALA A 85 6.54 3.22 -4.89
CA ALA A 85 6.67 1.82 -4.46
C ALA A 85 7.10 0.90 -5.60
N GLY A 86 7.59 -0.29 -5.22
CA GLY A 86 7.81 -1.43 -6.12
C GLY A 86 9.17 -1.48 -6.81
N PHE A 87 10.16 -0.70 -6.34
CA PHE A 87 11.52 -0.67 -6.87
C PHE A 87 12.57 -0.46 -5.75
N ALA A 88 13.77 -0.99 -5.98
CA ALA A 88 14.89 -0.92 -5.05
C ALA A 88 15.74 0.33 -5.27
N GLN A 89 16.56 0.71 -4.28
CA GLN A 89 17.45 1.87 -4.40
C GLN A 89 18.45 1.76 -5.55
N ASP A 90 18.93 0.55 -5.87
CA ASP A 90 19.92 0.32 -6.93
C ASP A 90 19.31 0.31 -8.34
N GLU A 91 17.99 0.22 -8.45
CA GLU A 91 17.25 0.41 -9.71
C GLU A 91 17.19 1.89 -10.13
N GLY A 92 17.44 2.80 -9.19
CA GLY A 92 17.40 4.25 -9.39
C GLY A 92 16.01 4.86 -9.12
N PRO A 93 15.91 6.20 -9.12
CA PRO A 93 14.66 6.88 -8.83
C PRO A 93 13.68 6.85 -10.01
N LEU A 94 12.40 7.08 -9.73
CA LEU A 94 11.41 7.45 -10.75
C LEU A 94 11.78 8.83 -11.29
N VAL A 95 11.79 8.97 -12.61
CA VAL A 95 12.18 10.22 -13.27
C VAL A 95 10.94 11.07 -13.47
N VAL A 96 11.02 12.34 -13.07
CA VAL A 96 9.91 13.30 -13.19
C VAL A 96 10.22 14.33 -14.30
N PRO A 97 9.76 14.13 -15.54
CA PRO A 97 9.84 15.14 -16.60
C PRO A 97 8.95 16.37 -16.40
N ALA A 98 9.31 17.47 -17.06
CA ALA A 98 8.56 18.74 -17.08
C ALA A 98 7.23 18.65 -17.85
N GLU A 99 7.15 17.74 -18.82
CA GLU A 99 5.99 17.53 -19.71
C GLU A 99 5.66 16.02 -19.73
N PRO A 100 4.41 15.62 -19.99
CA PRO A 100 3.98 14.21 -20.01
C PRO A 100 4.44 13.50 -21.29
N THR A 101 5.76 13.43 -21.49
CA THR A 101 6.43 12.78 -22.62
C THR A 101 7.76 12.22 -22.16
N ALA A 102 8.17 11.07 -22.73
CA ALA A 102 9.42 10.41 -22.36
C ALA A 102 10.69 11.19 -22.75
N ASP A 103 10.60 12.12 -23.71
CA ASP A 103 11.74 12.90 -24.22
C ASP A 103 11.90 14.28 -23.54
N ALA A 104 11.00 14.63 -22.60
CA ALA A 104 11.04 15.91 -21.91
C ALA A 104 12.22 16.03 -20.93
N GLU A 105 12.57 17.28 -20.58
CA GLU A 105 13.60 17.55 -19.58
C GLU A 105 13.17 17.01 -18.20
N THR A 106 14.03 16.23 -17.56
CA THR A 106 13.86 15.82 -16.16
C THR A 106 13.97 17.04 -15.23
N VAL A 107 12.94 17.25 -14.42
CA VAL A 107 12.86 18.34 -13.44
C VAL A 107 12.83 17.87 -12.00
N GLY A 108 12.71 16.55 -11.76
CA GLY A 108 12.76 15.94 -10.45
C GLY A 108 13.03 14.45 -10.53
N GLU A 109 13.26 13.84 -9.38
CA GLU A 109 13.48 12.41 -9.20
C GLU A 109 12.81 11.99 -7.89
N LEU A 110 12.18 10.81 -7.85
CA LEU A 110 11.55 10.25 -6.66
C LEU A 110 12.22 8.93 -6.28
N GLY A 111 12.82 8.88 -5.10
CA GLY A 111 13.29 7.64 -4.48
C GLY A 111 12.14 6.73 -4.05
N PRO A 112 12.43 5.47 -3.70
CA PRO A 112 11.40 4.46 -3.40
C PRO A 112 10.65 4.69 -2.08
N LEU A 113 11.07 5.67 -1.28
CA LEU A 113 10.40 6.09 -0.05
C LEU A 113 9.80 7.50 -0.15
N ASP A 114 9.96 8.17 -1.30
CA ASP A 114 9.43 9.52 -1.47
C ASP A 114 7.92 9.50 -1.64
N ALA A 115 7.28 10.55 -1.13
CA ALA A 115 5.86 10.84 -1.33
C ALA A 115 5.70 12.20 -2.01
N VAL A 116 4.61 12.35 -2.76
CA VAL A 116 4.27 13.57 -3.49
C VAL A 116 2.76 13.81 -3.42
N GLU A 117 2.37 15.07 -3.48
CA GLU A 117 0.98 15.44 -3.74
C GLU A 117 0.66 15.37 -5.24
N LEU A 118 -0.56 14.96 -5.56
CA LEU A 118 -1.07 14.98 -6.92
C LEU A 118 -1.40 16.40 -7.37
N GLY A 119 -0.95 16.75 -8.58
CA GLY A 119 -1.28 18.02 -9.23
C GLY A 119 -2.69 18.05 -9.81
N GLY A 120 -3.41 16.94 -9.81
CA GLY A 120 -4.81 16.85 -10.24
C GLY A 120 -5.04 16.76 -11.74
N ARG A 121 -3.99 16.46 -12.53
CA ARG A 121 -4.10 16.27 -13.98
C ARG A 121 -3.50 14.94 -14.39
N GLU A 122 -4.22 14.23 -15.25
CA GLU A 122 -3.75 13.01 -15.89
C GLU A 122 -3.85 13.11 -17.41
N ARG A 123 -2.92 12.43 -18.08
CA ARG A 123 -2.87 12.37 -19.54
C ARG A 123 -2.57 10.96 -20.00
N GLN A 124 -3.23 10.51 -21.05
CA GLN A 124 -2.95 9.21 -21.65
C GLN A 124 -2.59 9.37 -23.14
N ASP A 125 -1.47 8.78 -23.55
CA ASP A 125 -1.07 8.78 -24.95
C ASP A 125 -1.65 7.61 -25.76
N ASP A 126 -1.38 7.59 -27.06
CA ASP A 126 -1.90 6.56 -27.98
C ASP A 126 -1.21 5.19 -27.80
N THR A 127 -0.13 5.13 -27.02
CA THR A 127 0.57 3.90 -26.63
C THR A 127 0.05 3.31 -25.32
N SER A 128 -0.96 3.95 -24.72
CA SER A 128 -1.58 3.61 -23.43
C SER A 128 -0.74 3.95 -22.19
N SER A 129 0.37 4.68 -22.34
CA SER A 129 1.09 5.23 -21.18
C SER A 129 0.22 6.31 -20.54
N SER A 130 0.04 6.22 -19.22
CA SER A 130 -0.62 7.26 -18.43
C SER A 130 0.43 8.11 -17.74
N TRP A 131 0.18 9.41 -17.66
CA TRP A 131 1.04 10.40 -17.04
C TRP A 131 0.27 11.11 -15.95
N ILE A 132 0.86 11.17 -14.76
CA ILE A 132 0.27 11.73 -13.55
C ILE A 132 1.04 13.00 -13.21
N GLU A 133 0.35 14.14 -13.10
CA GLU A 133 0.98 15.37 -12.63
C GLU A 133 1.21 15.30 -11.13
N VAL A 134 2.41 15.67 -10.68
CA VAL A 134 2.82 15.70 -9.27
C VAL A 134 3.34 17.08 -8.88
N VAL A 135 3.20 17.42 -7.60
CA VAL A 135 3.75 18.65 -7.01
C VAL A 135 5.18 18.37 -6.51
N LEU A 136 6.08 19.30 -6.83
CA LEU A 136 7.47 19.31 -6.38
C LEU A 136 7.79 20.66 -5.72
N ALA A 137 8.92 20.75 -5.00
CA ALA A 137 9.25 21.92 -4.18
C ALA A 137 9.31 23.25 -4.95
N GLU A 138 9.69 23.22 -6.23
CA GLU A 138 9.85 24.38 -7.10
C GLU A 138 8.77 24.46 -8.20
N GLY A 139 7.80 23.54 -8.23
CA GLY A 139 6.73 23.56 -9.23
C GLY A 139 6.03 22.21 -9.42
N TYR A 140 5.90 21.80 -10.68
CA TYR A 140 5.20 20.58 -11.07
C TYR A 140 6.07 19.71 -11.95
N GLY A 141 5.73 18.43 -12.03
CA GLY A 141 6.28 17.50 -13.00
C GLY A 141 5.31 16.37 -13.31
N TRP A 142 5.71 15.44 -14.15
CA TRP A 142 4.88 14.33 -14.60
C TRP A 142 5.57 13.01 -14.33
N VAL A 143 4.86 12.03 -13.80
CA VAL A 143 5.36 10.67 -13.60
C VAL A 143 4.57 9.73 -14.51
N GLU A 144 5.27 8.89 -15.26
CA GLU A 144 4.63 7.85 -16.08
C GLU A 144 4.16 6.71 -15.16
N SER A 145 2.89 6.34 -15.26
CA SER A 145 2.36 5.17 -14.56
C SER A 145 3.03 3.90 -15.09
N GLY A 146 3.65 3.12 -14.22
CA GLY A 146 4.34 1.89 -14.64
C GLY A 146 5.65 2.14 -15.39
N GLN A 147 6.30 3.29 -15.18
CA GLN A 147 7.60 3.65 -15.76
C GLN A 147 8.67 2.57 -15.59
N ILE A 148 8.60 1.82 -14.49
CA ILE A 148 9.46 0.68 -14.22
C ILE A 148 8.63 -0.59 -14.42
N ASP A 149 9.14 -1.47 -15.28
CA ASP A 149 8.61 -2.80 -15.53
C ASP A 149 8.12 -3.47 -14.23
N ARG A 150 7.01 -4.20 -14.32
CA ARG A 150 6.51 -5.15 -13.29
C ARG A 150 5.88 -4.54 -12.02
N GLY A 151 5.39 -3.30 -12.06
CA GLY A 151 4.48 -2.80 -11.01
C GLY A 151 5.08 -1.78 -10.02
N ALA A 152 6.18 -1.13 -10.40
CA ALA A 152 6.66 0.06 -9.69
C ALA A 152 5.95 1.33 -10.19
N GLY A 153 5.80 2.31 -9.31
CA GLY A 153 5.14 3.58 -9.64
C GLY A 153 4.65 4.33 -8.41
N LEU A 154 3.64 5.18 -8.62
CA LEU A 154 2.95 5.91 -7.56
C LEU A 154 1.71 5.15 -7.12
N PHE A 155 1.49 5.10 -5.81
CA PHE A 155 0.35 4.43 -5.19
C PHE A 155 -0.13 5.19 -3.96
N PHE A 156 -1.37 4.96 -3.57
CA PHE A 156 -1.87 5.42 -2.27
C PHE A 156 -1.48 4.42 -1.19
N PHE A 157 -1.14 4.91 0.00
CA PHE A 157 -0.78 4.06 1.14
C PHE A 157 -1.90 4.04 2.17
N GLY A 158 -2.41 2.84 2.44
CA GLY A 158 -3.51 2.61 3.37
C GLY A 158 -3.05 2.48 4.83
N GLU A 159 -3.87 1.84 5.64
CA GLU A 159 -3.57 1.54 7.05
C GLU A 159 -2.35 0.61 7.19
N THR A 160 -1.58 0.84 8.24
CA THR A 160 -0.51 -0.07 8.68
C THR A 160 -1.02 -1.01 9.77
N GLN A 161 -0.76 -2.30 9.62
CA GLN A 161 -1.25 -3.36 10.51
C GLN A 161 -0.08 -4.22 11.00
N ASP A 162 -0.05 -4.50 12.31
CA ASP A 162 0.85 -5.51 12.87
C ASP A 162 0.31 -6.91 12.53
N ILE A 163 1.11 -7.67 11.78
CA ILE A 163 0.83 -9.04 11.33
C ILE A 163 1.87 -10.03 11.89
N THR A 164 2.60 -9.64 12.93
CA THR A 164 3.69 -10.46 13.51
C THR A 164 3.21 -11.87 13.88
N ASP A 165 2.07 -11.98 14.57
CA ASP A 165 1.51 -13.26 15.02
C ASP A 165 1.16 -14.21 13.87
N GLU A 166 0.90 -13.68 12.66
CA GLU A 166 0.60 -14.48 11.47
C GLU A 166 1.84 -15.23 10.96
N TYR A 167 3.04 -14.64 11.13
CA TYR A 167 4.29 -15.14 10.52
C TYR A 167 5.34 -15.60 11.54
N LEU A 168 5.17 -15.31 12.83
CA LEU A 168 6.15 -15.60 13.90
C LEU A 168 6.61 -17.07 13.95
N HIS A 169 5.78 -18.01 13.49
CA HIS A 169 6.07 -19.44 13.51
C HIS A 169 6.28 -20.05 12.13
N GLU A 170 6.22 -19.26 11.07
CA GLU A 170 6.33 -19.74 9.69
C GLU A 170 7.77 -19.74 9.20
N VAL A 171 8.58 -18.77 9.64
CA VAL A 171 9.98 -18.65 9.21
C VAL A 171 10.93 -18.98 10.37
N PRO A 172 11.79 -20.01 10.23
CA PRO A 172 12.73 -20.38 11.28
C PRO A 172 13.89 -19.37 11.40
N PRO A 173 14.51 -19.22 12.59
CA PRO A 173 15.69 -18.39 12.76
C PRO A 173 16.85 -18.80 11.83
N THR A 174 17.66 -17.82 11.43
CA THR A 174 18.79 -18.01 10.49
C THR A 174 19.99 -17.14 10.85
N GLU A 175 21.21 -17.57 10.46
CA GLU A 175 22.44 -16.81 10.72
C GLU A 175 22.54 -15.49 9.92
N SER A 176 21.71 -15.30 8.88
CA SER A 176 21.70 -14.11 8.02
C SER A 176 20.36 -13.38 8.11
N SER A 177 20.41 -12.10 8.49
CA SER A 177 19.23 -11.23 8.54
C SER A 177 18.57 -11.05 7.17
N GLU A 178 19.37 -10.85 6.12
CA GLU A 178 18.88 -10.72 4.74
C GLU A 178 18.16 -12.01 4.30
N ALA A 179 18.71 -13.18 4.61
CA ALA A 179 18.06 -14.45 4.26
C ALA A 179 16.73 -14.66 5.00
N LEU A 180 16.59 -14.10 6.21
CA LEU A 180 15.33 -14.14 6.96
C LEU A 180 14.28 -13.24 6.30
N VAL A 181 14.69 -12.03 5.89
CA VAL A 181 13.84 -11.06 5.17
C VAL A 181 13.37 -11.62 3.84
N GLU A 182 14.28 -12.21 3.05
CA GLU A 182 13.95 -12.90 1.80
C GLU A 182 12.93 -14.01 2.04
N SER A 183 13.15 -14.86 3.05
CA SER A 183 12.23 -15.96 3.37
C SER A 183 10.84 -15.46 3.79
N LEU A 184 10.77 -14.37 4.57
CA LEU A 184 9.50 -13.74 4.95
C LEU A 184 8.79 -13.14 3.73
N ALA A 185 9.51 -12.42 2.89
CA ALA A 185 8.96 -11.82 1.68
C ALA A 185 8.42 -12.87 0.70
N GLU A 186 9.14 -13.98 0.51
CA GLU A 186 8.67 -15.14 -0.27
C GLU A 186 7.40 -15.76 0.33
N GLN A 187 7.34 -15.89 1.66
CA GLN A 187 6.16 -16.43 2.34
C GLN A 187 4.92 -15.53 2.19
N VAL A 188 5.10 -14.20 2.27
CA VAL A 188 4.02 -13.21 2.06
C VAL A 188 3.53 -13.22 0.61
N THR A 189 4.45 -13.26 -0.35
CA THR A 189 4.14 -13.36 -1.79
C THR A 189 3.32 -14.63 -2.09
N GLY A 190 3.48 -15.65 -1.26
CA GLY A 190 2.82 -16.95 -1.40
C GLY A 190 3.55 -17.86 -2.39
N PRO A 191 3.07 -19.10 -2.58
CA PRO A 191 3.64 -19.95 -3.62
C PRO A 191 3.50 -19.26 -4.98
N GLU A 192 4.55 -19.32 -5.80
CA GLU A 192 4.47 -19.07 -7.24
C GLU A 192 3.51 -20.10 -7.86
N GLU A 193 2.21 -20.01 -7.60
CA GLU A 193 1.24 -20.67 -8.45
C GLU A 193 1.46 -20.07 -9.83
N GLU A 194 1.74 -20.95 -10.81
CA GLU A 194 2.18 -20.69 -12.18
C GLU A 194 1.18 -19.84 -12.99
N MET A 195 0.79 -18.68 -12.47
CA MET A 195 0.14 -17.62 -13.21
C MET A 195 1.21 -17.14 -14.17
N LEU A 196 1.02 -17.45 -15.44
CA LEU A 196 1.84 -16.94 -16.51
C LEU A 196 1.03 -15.90 -17.25
N ASP A 197 1.67 -14.83 -17.68
CA ASP A 197 1.06 -13.86 -18.56
C ASP A 197 0.85 -14.44 -19.98
N ALA A 198 0.41 -13.59 -20.92
CA ALA A 198 0.19 -14.01 -22.30
C ALA A 198 1.47 -14.45 -23.03
N GLU A 199 2.64 -14.07 -22.52
CA GLU A 199 3.96 -14.36 -23.08
C GLU A 199 4.60 -15.58 -22.42
N GLY A 200 4.03 -16.06 -21.32
CA GLY A 200 4.49 -17.23 -20.59
C GLY A 200 5.46 -16.88 -19.46
N ASP A 201 5.56 -15.60 -19.09
CA ASP A 201 6.38 -15.13 -17.98
C ASP A 201 5.58 -15.16 -16.67
N PRO A 202 6.23 -15.39 -15.51
CA PRO A 202 5.57 -15.34 -14.21
C PRO A 202 4.79 -14.04 -14.03
N ALA A 203 3.49 -14.18 -13.78
CA ALA A 203 2.56 -13.12 -13.49
C ALA A 203 2.12 -13.24 -12.02
N GLY A 204 2.01 -12.11 -11.34
CA GLY A 204 1.52 -12.07 -9.97
C GLY A 204 2.43 -11.28 -9.04
N PRO A 205 2.20 -11.44 -7.72
CA PRO A 205 2.98 -10.77 -6.70
C PRO A 205 4.47 -11.03 -6.83
N ARG A 206 5.28 -9.99 -6.64
CA ARG A 206 6.73 -10.06 -6.49
C ARG A 206 7.16 -9.14 -5.37
N TRP A 207 8.25 -9.50 -4.70
CA TRP A 207 8.82 -8.67 -3.66
C TRP A 207 10.09 -7.93 -4.13
N THR A 208 10.34 -6.77 -3.55
CA THR A 208 11.51 -5.93 -3.79
C THR A 208 12.03 -5.42 -2.44
N LEU A 209 13.31 -5.61 -2.15
CA LEU A 209 13.94 -5.00 -0.98
C LEU A 209 14.14 -3.50 -1.25
N VAL A 210 13.35 -2.67 -0.58
CA VAL A 210 13.37 -1.21 -0.75
C VAL A 210 14.50 -0.59 0.05
N SER A 211 14.66 -1.02 1.30
CA SER A 211 15.71 -0.49 2.17
C SER A 211 16.10 -1.49 3.25
N SER A 212 17.35 -1.41 3.67
CA SER A 212 17.91 -2.07 4.84
C SER A 212 18.13 -1.06 5.97
N PRO A 213 18.27 -1.55 7.22
CA PRO A 213 18.66 -0.73 8.38
C PRO A 213 19.82 0.23 8.13
N ALA A 214 20.81 -0.21 7.34
CA ALA A 214 22.03 0.54 7.08
C ALA A 214 21.83 1.74 6.14
N ASP A 215 20.76 1.77 5.34
CA ASP A 215 20.54 2.80 4.33
C ASP A 215 20.04 4.10 4.95
N TYR A 216 19.25 4.01 6.03
CA TYR A 216 18.59 5.15 6.67
C TYR A 216 18.83 5.27 8.18
N ASP A 217 19.75 4.48 8.76
CA ASP A 217 20.00 4.42 10.22
C ASP A 217 18.76 4.03 11.03
N GLU A 218 18.06 3.01 10.53
CA GLU A 218 16.81 2.49 11.12
C GLU A 218 17.02 1.07 11.65
N GLU A 219 16.00 0.53 12.32
CA GLU A 219 16.05 -0.78 12.97
C GLU A 219 15.34 -1.90 12.19
N PHE A 220 14.75 -1.58 11.04
CA PHE A 220 13.94 -2.50 10.25
C PHE A 220 14.30 -2.48 8.76
N TYR A 221 13.90 -3.53 8.05
CA TYR A 221 13.94 -3.61 6.59
C TYR A 221 12.59 -3.16 6.02
N ARG A 222 12.60 -2.56 4.83
CA ARG A 222 11.36 -2.35 4.05
C ARG A 222 11.36 -3.21 2.81
N VAL A 223 10.27 -3.92 2.60
CA VAL A 223 10.06 -4.75 1.42
C VAL A 223 8.73 -4.39 0.79
N ASP A 224 8.71 -4.11 -0.51
CA ASP A 224 7.48 -3.93 -1.26
C ASP A 224 7.10 -5.23 -1.93
N VAL A 225 5.90 -5.74 -1.64
CA VAL A 225 5.28 -6.83 -2.39
C VAL A 225 4.23 -6.20 -3.30
N THR A 226 4.46 -6.21 -4.61
CA THR A 226 3.60 -5.56 -5.61
C THR A 226 3.18 -6.53 -6.70
N GLY A 227 2.20 -6.15 -7.52
CA GLY A 227 1.72 -6.99 -8.63
C GLY A 227 0.49 -7.82 -8.28
N TYR A 228 -0.25 -7.44 -7.24
CA TYR A 228 -1.51 -8.08 -6.88
C TYR A 228 -2.50 -7.82 -8.03
N LEU A 229 -3.22 -8.86 -8.43
CA LEU A 229 -4.21 -8.79 -9.53
C LEU A 229 -5.55 -8.22 -9.08
N ASP A 230 -5.64 -7.82 -7.82
CA ASP A 230 -6.77 -7.11 -7.26
C ASP A 230 -6.82 -5.68 -7.81
N ASP A 231 -8.02 -5.20 -8.11
CA ASP A 231 -8.23 -3.94 -8.77
C ASP A 231 -8.22 -2.74 -7.81
N SER A 232 -8.29 -3.01 -6.51
CA SER A 232 -8.18 -2.06 -5.41
C SER A 232 -6.81 -2.12 -4.73
N LEU A 233 -6.31 -3.32 -4.45
CA LEU A 233 -5.04 -3.58 -3.78
C LEU A 233 -3.92 -3.84 -4.81
N ALA A 234 -2.91 -2.97 -4.85
CA ALA A 234 -1.73 -3.15 -5.70
C ALA A 234 -0.68 -4.08 -5.07
N GLY A 235 -0.65 -4.13 -3.74
CA GLY A 235 0.38 -4.80 -2.97
C GLY A 235 0.42 -4.38 -1.51
N GLU A 236 1.55 -4.59 -0.86
CA GLU A 236 1.82 -4.19 0.52
C GLU A 236 3.29 -3.83 0.73
N ARG A 237 3.56 -2.88 1.62
CA ARG A 237 4.90 -2.54 2.10
C ARG A 237 5.09 -3.14 3.48
N LEU A 238 6.06 -4.03 3.61
CA LEU A 238 6.41 -4.71 4.85
C LEU A 238 7.49 -3.93 5.60
N PHE A 239 7.36 -3.86 6.92
CA PHE A 239 8.33 -3.32 7.85
C PHE A 239 8.78 -4.47 8.76
N ILE A 240 10.03 -4.89 8.61
CA ILE A 240 10.53 -6.14 9.19
C ILE A 240 11.62 -5.82 10.21
N THR A 241 11.30 -5.96 11.49
CA THR A 241 12.26 -5.83 12.59
C THR A 241 12.74 -7.20 13.02
N LEU A 242 14.05 -7.37 13.13
CA LEU A 242 14.68 -8.63 13.50
C LEU A 242 15.35 -8.54 14.87
N GLU A 243 15.29 -9.63 15.63
CA GLU A 243 15.99 -9.77 16.90
C GLU A 243 17.16 -10.74 16.78
N GLU A 244 18.28 -10.43 17.43
CA GLU A 244 19.40 -11.35 17.54
C GLU A 244 19.16 -12.33 18.70
N SER A 245 19.20 -13.62 18.38
CA SER A 245 19.03 -14.74 19.30
C SER A 245 20.28 -15.63 19.31
N GLY A 246 20.29 -16.63 20.20
CA GLY A 246 21.38 -17.61 20.25
C GLY A 246 21.52 -18.48 19.00
N ALA A 247 20.54 -18.44 18.09
CA ALA A 247 20.50 -19.20 16.84
C ALA A 247 20.75 -18.35 15.58
N GLY A 248 20.97 -17.04 15.73
CA GLY A 248 21.07 -16.09 14.61
C GLY A 248 20.03 -14.98 14.77
N TYR A 249 19.39 -14.58 13.67
CA TYR A 249 18.29 -13.64 13.64
C TYR A 249 16.95 -14.36 13.64
N GLU A 250 15.96 -13.79 14.32
CA GLU A 250 14.56 -14.20 14.30
C GLU A 250 13.63 -13.00 14.10
N LEU A 251 12.38 -13.27 13.71
CA LEU A 251 11.39 -12.21 13.50
C LEU A 251 10.99 -11.63 14.87
N GLY A 252 11.21 -10.33 15.06
CA GLY A 252 10.74 -9.58 16.22
C GLY A 252 9.37 -8.96 15.97
N GLN A 253 9.23 -8.24 14.86
CA GLN A 253 8.01 -7.54 14.48
C GLN A 253 7.87 -7.51 12.95
N LEU A 254 6.65 -7.72 12.46
CA LEU A 254 6.26 -7.57 11.07
C LEU A 254 5.01 -6.70 10.98
N GLU A 255 5.15 -5.54 10.37
CA GLU A 255 4.01 -4.69 10.01
C GLU A 255 3.84 -4.66 8.50
N ARG A 256 2.60 -4.48 8.03
CA ARG A 256 2.30 -4.22 6.62
C ARG A 256 1.52 -2.93 6.47
N THR A 257 1.85 -2.14 5.46
CA THR A 257 1.01 -1.03 4.97
C THR A 257 0.44 -1.43 3.63
N LEU A 258 -0.87 -1.26 3.43
CA LEU A 258 -1.51 -1.57 2.15
C LEU A 258 -1.05 -0.59 1.06
N ILE A 259 -0.72 -1.10 -0.13
CA ILE A 259 -0.44 -0.29 -1.33
C ILE A 259 -1.68 -0.35 -2.22
N CYS A 260 -2.39 0.77 -2.34
CA CYS A 260 -3.70 0.86 -2.99
C CYS A 260 -3.62 1.52 -4.38
N ARG A 261 -4.39 1.01 -5.35
CA ARG A 261 -4.41 1.51 -6.74
C ARG A 261 -5.31 2.75 -6.93
N ARG A 262 -6.40 2.85 -6.15
CA ARG A 262 -7.53 3.75 -6.43
C ARG A 262 -7.83 4.77 -5.33
N GLY A 263 -6.94 4.89 -4.36
CA GLY A 263 -7.17 5.67 -3.16
C GLY A 263 -7.45 4.82 -1.93
N VAL A 264 -7.68 5.51 -0.83
CA VAL A 264 -7.82 4.96 0.51
C VAL A 264 -9.10 5.52 1.13
N ALA A 265 -9.93 4.65 1.69
CA ALA A 265 -11.14 5.02 2.41
C ALA A 265 -10.80 5.69 3.75
N ASP A 266 -11.79 6.32 4.39
CA ASP A 266 -11.61 6.97 5.71
C ASP A 266 -11.11 5.98 6.78
N GLU A 267 -11.48 4.69 6.66
CA GLU A 267 -11.00 3.61 7.53
C GLU A 267 -9.62 3.04 7.16
N GLY A 268 -8.91 3.61 6.18
CA GLY A 268 -7.57 3.17 5.78
C GLY A 268 -7.53 1.97 4.83
N LEU A 269 -8.67 1.53 4.31
CA LEU A 269 -8.77 0.42 3.36
C LEU A 269 -8.64 0.88 1.90
N CYS A 270 -8.13 0.03 1.02
CA CYS A 270 -8.08 0.32 -0.42
C CYS A 270 -9.49 0.41 -1.05
N LEU A 271 -9.68 1.37 -1.96
CA LEU A 271 -10.92 1.61 -2.72
C LEU A 271 -11.00 0.83 -4.03
#